data_AF-A0A7H4MTM3-F1
#
_entry.id   AF-A0A7H4MTM3-F1
#
_cell.length_a   1.000
_cell.length_b   1.000
_cell.length_c   1.000
_cell.angle_alpha   90.00
_cell.angle_beta   90.00
_cell.angle_gamma   90.00
#
_symmetry.space_group_name_H-M   'P 1'
#
loop_
_entity.id
_entity.type
_entity.pdbx_description
1 polymer ?
#
loop_
_entity_poly.entity_id
_entity_poly.type
_entity_poly.pdbx_seq_one_letter_code
_entity_poly.pdbx_strand_id
1 'polypeptide(L)'
;MFGEKIAHGTTFRRAVEEGLLDLKRVVQIGQRAQGYAAGDFQWGVDRGFRLVQAEQCWHKSLTPLMAEVRQQMGAGPVYLSFDIDSLDPIWAPGTGTPEVGGLTSIQALEIVRGCRGLNLIGCDLVEVSPPYDVSGNTSQLAANLLYEMLCVLPGVKYP
;
A
#
# COMPACT_ATOMS: atom_id res chain seq x y z
N MET A 1 -19.89 -4.80 -0.76
CA MET A 1 -20.05 -3.34 -0.65
C MET A 1 -21.41 -2.99 -1.22
N PHE A 2 -22.30 -2.36 -0.44
CA PHE A 2 -23.67 -2.01 -0.86
C PHE A 2 -24.49 -3.16 -1.50
N GLY A 3 -24.42 -4.36 -0.91
CA GLY A 3 -25.11 -5.55 -1.44
C GLY A 3 -24.32 -6.35 -2.49
N GLU A 4 -23.29 -5.75 -3.11
CA GLU A 4 -22.52 -6.39 -4.17
C GLU A 4 -21.23 -7.05 -3.67
N LYS A 5 -20.91 -8.21 -4.25
CA LYS A 5 -19.71 -8.99 -3.87
C LYS A 5 -18.42 -8.49 -4.50
N ILE A 6 -18.50 -7.83 -5.65
CA ILE A 6 -17.38 -7.37 -6.47
C ILE A 6 -17.44 -5.85 -6.57
N ALA A 7 -16.52 -5.20 -5.86
CA ALA A 7 -16.30 -3.76 -5.83
C ALA A 7 -14.87 -3.49 -5.33
N HIS A 8 -14.36 -2.25 -5.50
CA HIS A 8 -12.97 -1.93 -5.18
C HIS A 8 -12.57 -2.27 -3.72
N GLY A 9 -13.44 -2.00 -2.74
CA GLY A 9 -13.24 -2.35 -1.33
C GLY A 9 -13.40 -3.84 -0.96
N THR A 10 -13.49 -4.75 -1.94
CA THR A 10 -13.69 -6.19 -1.68
C THR A 10 -12.56 -7.09 -2.19
N THR A 11 -11.58 -6.54 -2.91
CA THR A 11 -10.53 -7.29 -3.62
C THR A 11 -9.77 -8.28 -2.73
N PHE A 12 -9.15 -7.79 -1.65
CA PHE A 12 -8.36 -8.67 -0.77
C PHE A 12 -9.20 -9.66 0.03
N ARG A 13 -10.49 -9.36 0.26
CA ARG A 13 -11.41 -10.33 0.85
C ARG A 13 -11.64 -11.52 -0.09
N ARG A 14 -11.83 -11.26 -1.40
CA ARG A 14 -11.96 -12.31 -2.42
C ARG A 14 -10.66 -13.11 -2.56
N ALA A 15 -9.52 -12.43 -2.60
CA ALA A 15 -8.22 -13.08 -2.69
C ALA A 15 -7.95 -14.06 -1.52
N VAL A 16 -8.39 -13.73 -0.29
CA VAL A 16 -8.34 -14.66 0.85
C VAL A 16 -9.28 -15.84 0.65
N GLU A 17 -10.53 -15.60 0.25
CA GLU A 17 -11.52 -16.66 0.05
C GLU A 17 -11.14 -17.64 -1.07
N GLU A 18 -10.43 -17.15 -2.08
CA GLU A 18 -9.92 -17.93 -3.22
C GLU A 18 -8.55 -18.59 -2.94
N GLY A 19 -7.96 -18.38 -1.76
CA GLY A 19 -6.70 -19.01 -1.36
C GLY A 19 -5.47 -18.47 -2.12
N LEU A 20 -5.52 -17.23 -2.59
CA LEU A 20 -4.48 -16.61 -3.41
C LEU A 20 -3.36 -15.96 -2.58
N LEU A 21 -3.53 -15.86 -1.26
CA LEU A 21 -2.61 -15.18 -0.36
C LEU A 21 -2.05 -16.14 0.69
N ASP A 22 -0.74 -16.04 0.94
CA ASP A 22 -0.12 -16.58 2.15
C ASP A 22 -0.38 -15.61 3.30
N LEU A 23 -1.35 -15.94 4.16
CA LEU A 23 -1.87 -15.04 5.19
C LEU A 23 -0.83 -14.64 6.24
N LYS A 24 0.28 -15.37 6.39
CA LYS A 24 1.38 -15.01 7.30
C LYS A 24 2.31 -13.95 6.70
N ARG A 25 2.25 -13.76 5.38
CA ARG A 25 3.09 -12.84 4.60
C ARG A 25 2.25 -11.73 3.96
N VAL A 26 1.34 -11.15 4.75
CA VAL A 26 0.55 -9.98 4.37
C VAL A 26 0.79 -8.86 5.38
N VAL A 27 1.18 -7.68 4.86
CA VAL A 27 1.29 -6.44 5.64
C VAL A 27 0.50 -5.37 4.91
N GLN A 28 -0.32 -4.63 5.65
CA GLN A 28 -0.98 -3.44 5.13
C GLN A 28 -0.57 -2.22 5.97
N ILE A 29 -0.27 -1.10 5.31
CA ILE A 29 0.32 0.09 5.92
C ILE A 29 -0.52 1.31 5.57
N GLY A 30 -0.91 2.12 6.55
CA GLY A 30 -1.56 3.42 6.32
C GLY A 30 -3.08 3.47 6.54
N GLN A 31 -3.69 2.42 7.11
CA GLN A 31 -5.11 2.47 7.53
C GLN A 31 -5.33 3.60 8.53
N ARG A 32 -6.45 4.31 8.38
CA ARG A 32 -6.84 5.47 9.20
C ARG A 32 -8.33 5.76 9.06
N ALA A 33 -8.76 6.92 9.58
CA ALA A 33 -10.10 7.47 9.50
C ALA A 33 -11.17 6.70 10.33
N GLN A 34 -12.44 7.03 10.10
CA GLN A 34 -13.56 6.44 10.83
C GLN A 34 -13.99 5.10 10.22
N GLY A 35 -14.56 4.22 11.03
CA GLY A 35 -15.18 2.97 10.58
C GLY A 35 -16.70 3.00 10.62
N TYR A 36 -17.32 1.92 10.14
CA TYR A 36 -18.75 1.62 10.30
C TYR A 36 -19.01 0.74 11.53
N ALA A 37 -18.01 -0.03 11.97
CA ALA A 37 -18.04 -0.81 13.20
C ALA A 37 -16.65 -0.90 13.85
N ALA A 38 -16.63 -1.14 15.16
CA ALA A 38 -15.37 -1.26 15.92
C ALA A 38 -14.48 -2.43 15.43
N GLY A 39 -15.07 -3.43 14.76
CA GLY A 39 -14.37 -4.61 14.27
C GLY A 39 -13.84 -4.50 12.84
N ASP A 40 -13.92 -3.34 12.19
CA ASP A 40 -13.61 -3.22 10.75
C ASP A 40 -12.15 -3.58 10.42
N PHE A 41 -11.21 -3.26 11.31
CA PHE A 41 -9.81 -3.69 11.18
C PHE A 41 -9.56 -5.11 11.69
N GLN A 42 -10.39 -5.58 12.62
CA GLN A 42 -10.14 -6.85 13.32
C GLN A 42 -10.17 -8.05 12.36
N TRP A 43 -11.01 -7.98 11.32
CA TRP A 43 -11.12 -9.09 10.37
C TRP A 43 -9.79 -9.46 9.71
N GLY A 44 -8.98 -8.48 9.29
CA GLY A 44 -7.67 -8.74 8.68
C GLY A 44 -6.68 -9.34 9.69
N VAL A 45 -6.69 -8.81 10.90
CA VAL A 45 -5.87 -9.32 12.02
C VAL A 45 -6.21 -10.78 12.33
N ASP A 46 -7.50 -11.12 12.37
CA ASP A 46 -7.98 -12.49 12.62
C ASP A 46 -7.56 -13.48 11.52
N ARG A 47 -7.29 -13.00 10.30
CA ARG A 47 -6.72 -13.82 9.22
C ARG A 47 -5.20 -13.98 9.31
N GLY A 48 -4.53 -13.18 10.13
CA GLY A 48 -3.08 -13.17 10.30
C GLY A 48 -2.36 -12.01 9.61
N PHE A 49 -3.09 -11.03 9.08
CA PHE A 49 -2.46 -9.85 8.48
C PHE A 49 -1.78 -9.00 9.55
N ARG A 50 -0.63 -8.43 9.20
CA ARG A 50 -0.01 -7.36 9.98
C ARG A 50 -0.58 -6.01 9.53
N LEU A 51 -1.29 -5.32 10.41
CA LEU A 51 -1.81 -3.97 10.14
C LEU A 51 -0.93 -2.90 10.80
N VAL A 52 -0.48 -1.93 10.01
CA VAL A 52 0.31 -0.77 10.48
C VAL A 52 -0.50 0.49 10.20
N GLN A 53 -1.28 0.91 11.20
CA GLN A 53 -2.12 2.09 11.12
C GLN A 53 -1.30 3.38 11.00
N ALA A 54 -1.88 4.45 10.46
CA ALA A 54 -1.18 5.71 10.16
C ALA A 54 -0.52 6.34 11.41
N GLU A 55 -1.13 6.24 12.58
CA GLU A 55 -0.59 6.71 13.86
C GLU A 55 0.76 6.05 14.20
N GLN A 56 0.95 4.80 13.77
CA GLN A 56 2.21 4.09 13.92
C GLN A 56 3.26 4.54 12.92
N CYS A 57 2.94 5.40 11.96
CA CYS A 57 3.85 5.94 10.94
C CYS A 57 4.22 7.41 11.20
N TRP A 58 3.42 8.14 11.98
CA TRP A 58 3.62 9.57 12.17
C TRP A 58 4.95 9.91 12.87
N HIS A 59 5.50 11.06 12.47
CA HIS A 59 6.69 11.68 13.06
C HIS A 59 7.99 10.86 13.01
N LYS A 60 8.10 9.87 12.12
CA LYS A 60 9.31 9.04 11.97
C LYS A 60 9.51 8.50 10.55
N SER A 61 10.75 8.06 10.29
CA SER A 61 11.12 7.29 9.11
C SER A 61 10.49 5.88 9.15
N LEU A 62 10.10 5.37 7.99
CA LEU A 62 9.60 4.01 7.80
C LEU A 62 10.67 3.02 7.37
N THR A 63 11.94 3.45 7.26
CA THR A 63 13.06 2.55 6.94
C THR A 63 13.18 1.35 7.90
N PRO A 64 13.07 1.53 9.24
CA PRO A 64 13.09 0.40 10.18
C PRO A 64 11.91 -0.55 9.97
N LEU A 65 10.71 -0.01 9.75
CA LEU A 65 9.51 -0.79 9.45
C LEU A 65 9.72 -1.67 8.22
N MET A 66 10.30 -1.12 7.14
CA MET A 66 10.55 -1.90 5.93
C MET A 66 11.59 -3.01 6.12
N ALA A 67 12.52 -2.87 7.07
CA ALA A 67 13.42 -3.98 7.42
C ALA A 67 12.64 -5.16 8.03
N GLU A 68 11.70 -4.88 8.93
CA GLU A 68 10.82 -5.90 9.51
C GLU A 68 9.88 -6.52 8.47
N VAL A 69 9.32 -5.70 7.57
CA VAL A 69 8.50 -6.18 6.45
C VAL A 69 9.29 -7.16 5.59
N ARG A 70 10.55 -6.83 5.24
CA ARG A 70 11.40 -7.75 4.47
C ARG A 70 11.64 -9.08 5.20
N GLN A 71 11.90 -9.02 6.50
CA GLN A 71 12.07 -10.23 7.31
C GLN A 71 10.80 -11.10 7.30
N GLN A 72 9.62 -10.48 7.42
CA GLN A 72 8.34 -11.19 7.38
C GLN A 72 8.05 -11.81 6.00
N MET A 73 8.37 -11.11 4.91
CA MET A 73 8.15 -11.62 3.54
C MET A 73 9.09 -12.77 3.18
N GLY A 74 10.31 -12.77 3.73
CA GLY A 74 11.31 -13.81 3.48
C GLY A 74 11.76 -13.86 2.01
N ALA A 75 12.16 -15.06 1.56
CA ALA A 75 12.67 -15.29 0.20
C ALA A 75 11.58 -15.69 -0.82
N GLY A 76 10.35 -15.90 -0.37
CA GLY A 76 9.24 -16.30 -1.26
C GLY A 76 8.77 -15.17 -2.17
N PRO A 77 7.94 -15.46 -3.19
CA PRO A 77 7.41 -14.44 -4.08
C PRO A 77 6.55 -13.42 -3.31
N VAL A 78 6.64 -12.16 -3.70
CA VAL A 78 5.93 -11.01 -3.11
C VAL A 78 5.30 -10.16 -4.21
N TYR A 79 4.10 -9.66 -3.96
CA TYR A 79 3.44 -8.66 -4.81
C TYR A 79 3.33 -7.34 -4.03
N LEU A 80 3.61 -6.21 -4.70
CA LEU A 80 3.45 -4.87 -4.13
C LEU A 80 2.25 -4.17 -4.79
N SER A 81 1.18 -3.93 -4.03
CA SER A 81 0.08 -3.08 -4.48
C SER A 81 0.14 -1.74 -3.76
N PHE A 82 0.10 -0.64 -4.50
CA PHE A 82 0.18 0.72 -3.95
C PHE A 82 -1.06 1.52 -4.30
N ASP A 83 -1.90 1.75 -3.30
CA ASP A 83 -3.02 2.69 -3.43
C ASP A 83 -2.53 4.13 -3.21
N ILE A 84 -2.79 5.02 -4.16
CA ILE A 84 -2.37 6.42 -4.05
C ILE A 84 -3.09 7.14 -2.91
N ASP A 85 -4.28 6.66 -2.51
CA ASP A 85 -5.03 7.23 -1.40
C ASP A 85 -4.43 6.91 -0.01
N SER A 86 -3.39 6.08 0.05
CA SER A 86 -2.57 5.92 1.26
C SER A 86 -1.80 7.19 1.62
N LEU A 87 -1.55 8.06 0.64
CA LEU A 87 -0.89 9.35 0.82
C LEU A 87 -1.86 10.41 1.33
N ASP A 88 -1.31 11.39 2.05
CA ASP A 88 -2.11 12.54 2.46
C ASP A 88 -2.61 13.33 1.22
N PRO A 89 -3.86 13.83 1.21
CA PRO A 89 -4.43 14.59 0.10
C PRO A 89 -3.61 15.84 -0.30
N ILE A 90 -2.74 16.35 0.57
CA ILE A 90 -1.81 17.43 0.21
C ILE A 90 -0.82 17.00 -0.88
N TRP A 91 -0.50 15.69 -0.97
CA TRP A 91 0.41 15.12 -1.97
C TRP A 91 -0.33 14.47 -3.14
N ALA A 92 -1.48 13.83 -2.87
CA ALA A 92 -2.25 13.07 -3.85
C ALA A 92 -3.74 13.44 -3.80
N PRO A 93 -4.13 14.67 -4.23
CA PRO A 93 -5.52 15.09 -4.22
C PRO A 93 -6.39 14.33 -5.25
N GLY A 94 -5.79 13.76 -6.30
CA GLY A 94 -6.49 13.10 -7.40
C GLY A 94 -6.82 11.64 -7.12
N THR A 95 -7.73 11.36 -6.19
CA THR A 95 -8.25 10.01 -5.89
C THR A 95 -9.75 10.07 -5.55
N GLY A 96 -10.45 8.94 -5.61
CA GLY A 96 -11.88 8.84 -5.32
C GLY A 96 -12.24 8.92 -3.83
N THR A 97 -11.37 8.41 -2.94
CA THR A 97 -11.62 8.26 -1.50
C THR A 97 -10.53 8.89 -0.64
N PRO A 98 -10.33 10.23 -0.71
CA PRO A 98 -9.26 10.88 0.03
C PRO A 98 -9.52 10.88 1.54
N GLU A 99 -8.51 10.48 2.33
CA GLU A 99 -8.55 10.53 3.79
C GLU A 99 -7.37 11.35 4.35
N VAL A 100 -7.62 12.32 5.23
CA VAL A 100 -6.58 13.19 5.81
C VAL A 100 -5.65 12.45 6.77
N GLY A 101 -4.47 13.02 7.04
CA GLY A 101 -3.50 12.45 8.01
C GLY A 101 -2.75 11.23 7.45
N GLY A 102 -2.60 11.18 6.13
CA GLY A 102 -1.99 10.08 5.40
C GLY A 102 -0.45 10.08 5.43
N LEU A 103 0.13 9.20 4.63
CA LEU A 103 1.58 9.11 4.47
C LEU A 103 2.11 10.31 3.67
N THR A 104 3.37 10.67 3.91
CA THR A 104 4.07 11.67 3.09
C THR A 104 4.68 11.03 1.83
N SER A 105 4.95 11.84 0.81
CA SER A 105 5.71 11.38 -0.38
C SER A 105 7.11 10.85 -0.04
N ILE A 106 7.74 11.37 1.02
CA ILE A 106 9.03 10.86 1.53
C ILE A 106 8.87 9.43 2.06
N GLN A 107 7.85 9.19 2.89
CA GLN A 107 7.56 7.86 3.44
C GLN A 107 7.17 6.86 2.34
N ALA A 108 6.48 7.31 1.29
CA ALA A 108 6.19 6.49 0.11
C ALA A 108 7.48 5.97 -0.56
N LEU A 109 8.47 6.85 -0.74
CA LEU A 109 9.78 6.47 -1.28
C LEU A 109 10.53 5.50 -0.36
N GLU A 110 10.48 5.71 0.97
CA GLU A 110 11.07 4.78 1.94
C GLU A 110 10.45 3.38 1.86
N ILE A 111 9.12 3.30 1.67
CA ILE A 111 8.40 2.03 1.48
C ILE A 111 8.84 1.34 0.18
N VAL A 112 8.73 2.04 -0.96
CA VAL A 112 9.03 1.44 -2.28
C VAL A 112 10.50 1.01 -2.35
N ARG A 113 11.44 1.89 -1.98
CA ARG A 113 12.88 1.56 -1.95
C ARG A 113 13.21 0.48 -0.93
N GLY A 114 12.46 0.43 0.17
CA GLY A 114 12.53 -0.60 1.20
C GLY A 114 12.17 -2.00 0.70
N CYS A 115 11.54 -2.13 -0.46
CA CYS A 115 11.28 -3.43 -1.09
C CYS A 115 12.51 -4.04 -1.79
N ARG A 116 13.61 -3.29 -1.92
CA ARG A 116 14.85 -3.79 -2.52
C ARG A 116 15.31 -5.09 -1.85
N GLY A 117 15.62 -6.08 -2.68
CA GLY A 117 16.09 -7.40 -2.26
C GLY A 117 14.97 -8.43 -2.01
N LEU A 118 13.69 -8.02 -2.08
CA LEU A 118 12.57 -8.95 -2.13
C LEU A 118 12.47 -9.63 -3.50
N ASN A 119 11.92 -10.84 -3.51
CA ASN A 119 11.51 -11.52 -4.74
C ASN A 119 10.16 -10.94 -5.22
N LEU A 120 10.17 -9.69 -5.70
CA LEU A 120 9.00 -9.05 -6.28
C LEU A 120 8.65 -9.69 -7.61
N ILE A 121 7.47 -10.30 -7.70
CA ILE A 121 6.95 -10.93 -8.93
C ILE A 121 5.99 -10.03 -9.71
N GLY A 122 5.65 -8.87 -9.16
CA GLY A 122 4.79 -7.88 -9.78
C GLY A 122 4.45 -6.74 -8.83
N CYS A 123 3.97 -5.65 -9.41
CA CYS A 123 3.47 -4.49 -8.67
C CYS A 123 2.40 -3.73 -9.46
N ASP A 124 1.54 -3.01 -8.75
CA ASP A 124 0.58 -2.06 -9.32
C ASP A 124 0.56 -0.74 -8.53
N LEU A 125 0.07 0.31 -9.19
CA LEU A 125 -0.28 1.59 -8.58
C LEU A 125 -1.68 1.95 -9.03
N VAL A 126 -2.60 2.12 -8.07
CA VAL A 126 -4.06 2.22 -8.32
C VAL A 126 -4.65 3.55 -7.81
N GLU A 127 -5.92 3.76 -8.15
CA GLU A 127 -6.80 4.84 -7.66
C GLU A 127 -6.37 6.29 -8.01
N VAL A 128 -5.43 6.47 -8.96
CA VAL A 128 -5.20 7.79 -9.57
C VAL A 128 -6.44 8.18 -10.37
N SER A 129 -7.03 9.32 -10.01
CA SER A 129 -8.24 9.87 -10.62
C SER A 129 -7.99 11.28 -11.18
N PRO A 130 -7.60 11.40 -12.46
CA PRO A 130 -7.33 12.68 -13.11
C PRO A 130 -8.44 13.75 -13.00
N PRO A 131 -9.75 13.40 -13.03
CA PRO A 131 -10.81 14.40 -12.86
C PRO A 131 -10.76 15.20 -11.56
N TYR A 132 -10.14 14.66 -10.50
CA TYR A 132 -10.01 15.33 -9.19
C TYR A 132 -8.66 16.06 -9.02
N ASP A 133 -7.79 16.03 -10.03
CA ASP A 133 -6.49 16.72 -9.99
C ASP A 133 -6.21 17.43 -11.32
N VAL A 134 -6.72 18.65 -11.40
CA VAL A 134 -6.55 19.54 -12.56
C VAL A 134 -5.07 19.84 -12.83
N SER A 135 -4.22 19.83 -11.80
CA SER A 135 -2.79 20.12 -11.94
C SER A 135 -1.97 18.95 -12.48
N GLY A 136 -2.48 17.72 -12.37
CA GLY A 136 -1.77 16.50 -12.73
C GLY A 136 -0.67 16.07 -11.75
N ASN A 137 -0.55 16.71 -10.59
CA ASN A 137 0.49 16.43 -9.60
C ASN A 137 0.45 14.97 -9.08
N THR A 138 -0.74 14.43 -8.85
CA THR A 138 -0.98 13.04 -8.44
C THR A 138 -0.49 12.06 -9.52
N SER A 139 -0.76 12.38 -10.79
CA SER A 139 -0.27 11.58 -11.93
C SER A 139 1.26 11.63 -12.03
N GLN A 140 1.86 12.81 -11.83
CA GLN A 140 3.32 12.96 -11.82
C GLN A 140 3.97 12.23 -10.65
N LEU A 141 3.36 12.26 -9.46
CA LEU A 141 3.82 11.53 -8.28
C LEU A 141 3.74 10.02 -8.53
N ALA A 142 2.61 9.52 -9.04
CA ALA A 142 2.42 8.12 -9.40
C ALA A 142 3.45 7.63 -10.43
N ALA A 143 3.72 8.41 -11.47
CA ALA A 143 4.74 8.07 -12.47
C ALA A 143 6.14 7.93 -11.87
N ASN A 144 6.52 8.80 -10.93
CA ASN A 144 7.80 8.70 -10.22
C ASN A 144 7.84 7.48 -9.30
N LEU A 145 6.75 7.16 -8.61
CA LEU A 145 6.67 5.95 -7.77
C LEU A 145 6.76 4.67 -8.62
N LEU A 146 6.13 4.63 -9.79
CA LEU A 146 6.27 3.51 -10.74
C LEU A 146 7.72 3.33 -11.21
N TYR A 147 8.45 4.41 -11.45
CA TYR A 147 9.89 4.34 -11.74
C TYR A 147 10.69 3.73 -10.58
N GLU A 148 10.40 4.14 -9.34
CA GLU A 148 11.06 3.56 -8.15
C GLU A 148 10.72 2.08 -7.96
N MET A 149 9.49 1.66 -8.26
CA MET A 149 9.08 0.24 -8.26
C MET A 149 9.87 -0.57 -9.29
N LEU A 150 10.06 -0.03 -10.51
CA LEU A 150 10.88 -0.66 -11.55
C LEU A 150 12.32 -0.87 -11.06
N CYS A 151 12.91 0.09 -10.34
CA CYS A 151 14.27 0.01 -9.84
C CYS A 151 14.48 -1.09 -8.77
N VAL A 152 13.42 -1.53 -8.07
CA VAL A 152 13.53 -2.57 -7.03
C VAL A 152 13.18 -3.97 -7.52
N LEU A 153 12.88 -4.16 -8.81
CA LEU A 153 12.63 -5.47 -9.39
C LEU A 153 13.89 -6.36 -9.41
N PRO A 154 13.74 -7.69 -9.31
CA PRO A 154 14.86 -8.63 -9.38
C PRO A 154 15.69 -8.46 -10.66
N GLY A 155 17.02 -8.57 -10.53
CA GLY A 155 17.96 -8.49 -11.66
C GLY A 155 18.48 -7.08 -11.98
N VAL A 156 17.93 -6.03 -11.36
CA VAL A 156 18.50 -4.67 -11.45
C VAL A 156 19.84 -4.63 -10.72
N LYS A 157 20.88 -4.14 -11.41
CA LYS A 157 22.20 -3.90 -10.81
C LYS A 157 22.19 -2.55 -10.11
N TYR A 158 22.68 -2.52 -8.89
CA TYR A 158 22.82 -1.29 -8.11
C TYR A 158 24.29 -0.88 -8.08
N PRO A 159 24.60 0.43 -8.16
CA PRO A 159 25.93 0.93 -7.86
C PRO A 159 26.31 0.68 -6.39
#